data_AF-A0A8X6MT82-F1
#
_entry.id   AF-A0A8X6MT82-F1
#
_cell.length_a   1.000
_cell.length_b   1.000
_cell.length_c   1.000
_cell.angle_alpha   90.00
_cell.angle_beta   90.00
_cell.angle_gamma   90.00
#
_symmetry.space_group_name_H-M   'P 1'
#
loop_
_entity.id
_entity.type
_entity.pdbx_description
1 polymer ?
#
loop_
_entity_poly.entity_id
_entity_poly.type
_entity_poly.pdbx_seq_one_letter_code
_entity_poly.pdbx_strand_id
1 'polypeptide(L)'
;MYFLYPIVFTLEMEHLKRLDFPAVSICNFNRMKKFGLSSGTPLLLSEGSSSFYCNTANDSERDEIKESLQQYYEMDEERRWRNGHKPSRFMQKCLFRGRICPQNRLSNFQNLRYGNCITFNKRNEEMEALTVSDVGPNTGLILELKLESVTYHPSTKALGARVVIHHPNETPSPEDQGLNANPGNEISVSLRQSIMYRLPTPFRDHCVDCEMRHGSSVSNQKDCVRTCIQKENFAKCGCIDPTLNVMEYFILCDLTNTTQMCCLDDV
;
A
#
# COMPACT_ATOMS: atom_id res chain seq x y z
N MET A 1 25.00 15.64 33.90
CA MET A 1 23.83 14.75 33.76
C MET A 1 22.76 15.32 32.83
N TYR A 2 22.43 16.63 32.90
CA TYR A 2 21.46 17.30 31.99
C TYR A 2 21.83 17.22 30.48
N PHE A 3 23.10 17.43 30.12
CA PHE A 3 23.57 17.36 28.72
C PHE A 3 23.60 15.96 28.10
N LEU A 4 23.18 14.92 28.83
CA LEU A 4 23.05 13.56 28.30
C LEU A 4 21.68 13.32 27.64
N TYR A 5 20.76 14.29 27.73
CA TYR A 5 19.40 14.22 27.18
C TYR A 5 18.69 12.88 27.47
N PRO A 6 18.56 12.47 28.75
CA PRO A 6 17.89 11.22 29.10
C PRO A 6 16.42 11.26 28.68
N ILE A 7 15.92 10.16 28.11
CA ILE A 7 14.54 10.02 27.66
C ILE A 7 13.78 9.14 28.66
N VAL A 8 12.58 9.58 29.05
CA VAL A 8 11.64 8.80 29.86
C VAL A 8 10.41 8.54 29.01
N PHE A 9 9.96 7.28 28.96
CA PHE A 9 8.74 6.90 28.27
C PHE A 9 7.55 6.99 29.24
N THR A 10 6.52 7.73 28.82
CA THR A 10 5.26 7.84 29.56
C THR A 10 4.15 7.18 28.75
N LEU A 11 3.43 6.24 29.37
CA LEU A 11 2.28 5.58 28.77
C LEU A 11 1.01 6.10 29.43
N GLU A 12 0.13 6.71 28.64
CA GLU A 12 -1.17 7.18 29.09
C GLU A 12 -2.28 6.45 28.33
N MET A 13 -3.32 6.04 29.06
CA MET A 13 -4.51 5.42 28.48
C MET A 13 -5.68 6.38 28.65
N GLU A 14 -6.11 6.98 27.56
CA GLU A 14 -7.25 7.89 27.54
C GLU A 14 -8.49 7.22 26.93
N HIS A 15 -9.63 7.39 27.60
CA HIS A 15 -10.94 6.98 27.08
C HIS A 15 -11.64 8.20 26.47
N LEU A 16 -11.41 8.43 25.19
CA LEU A 16 -12.01 9.56 24.47
C LEU A 16 -13.47 9.26 24.10
N LYS A 17 -14.37 10.25 24.31
CA LYS A 17 -15.80 10.15 23.94
C LYS A 17 -16.03 10.12 22.43
N ARG A 18 -15.06 10.60 21.66
CA ARG A 18 -15.05 10.58 20.20
C ARG A 18 -13.63 10.32 19.74
N LEU A 19 -13.53 9.43 18.76
CA LEU A 19 -12.29 9.13 18.06
C LEU A 19 -12.53 9.27 16.56
N ASP A 20 -11.52 9.74 15.85
CA ASP A 20 -11.50 9.68 14.40
C ASP A 20 -11.52 8.21 13.99
N PHE A 21 -12.47 7.85 13.13
CA PHE A 21 -12.47 6.55 12.49
C PHE A 21 -11.28 6.53 11.51
N PRO A 22 -10.51 5.42 11.44
CA PRO A 22 -9.38 5.34 10.52
C PRO A 22 -9.85 5.37 9.06
N ALA A 23 -8.89 5.61 8.16
CA ALA A 23 -9.10 5.31 6.76
C ALA A 23 -8.90 3.81 6.53
N VAL A 24 -9.72 3.23 5.65
CA VAL A 24 -9.65 1.81 5.31
C VAL A 24 -9.51 1.67 3.81
N SER A 25 -8.32 1.28 3.36
CA SER A 25 -8.03 0.99 1.96
C SER A 25 -8.17 -0.49 1.66
N ILE A 26 -8.83 -0.80 0.56
CA ILE A 26 -9.01 -2.17 0.10
C ILE A 26 -8.53 -2.28 -1.33
N CYS A 27 -7.69 -3.28 -1.57
CA CYS A 27 -7.19 -3.65 -2.88
C CYS A 27 -7.51 -5.11 -3.19
N ASN A 28 -7.71 -5.42 -4.46
CA ASN A 28 -7.86 -6.80 -4.92
C ASN A 28 -6.47 -7.46 -5.02
N PHE A 29 -6.34 -8.75 -4.70
CA PHE A 29 -5.11 -9.51 -5.00
C PHE A 29 -4.90 -9.74 -6.50
N ASN A 30 -5.83 -9.32 -7.34
CA ASN A 30 -5.64 -9.30 -8.78
C ASN A 30 -5.56 -7.85 -9.25
N ARG A 31 -4.39 -7.47 -9.71
CA ARG A 31 -4.04 -6.15 -10.24
C ARG A 31 -4.75 -5.85 -11.55
N MET A 32 -4.90 -6.86 -12.42
CA MET A 32 -5.51 -6.74 -13.74
C MET A 32 -6.33 -7.96 -14.10
N LYS A 33 -7.40 -7.75 -14.85
CA LYS A 33 -8.23 -8.85 -15.37
C LYS A 33 -7.45 -9.62 -16.44
N LYS A 34 -7.80 -10.90 -16.63
CA LYS A 34 -7.21 -11.88 -17.58
C LYS A 34 -7.01 -11.38 -19.03
N PHE A 35 -7.58 -10.24 -19.42
CA PHE A 35 -7.32 -9.60 -20.71
C PHE A 35 -6.04 -8.75 -20.67
N GLY A 36 -4.90 -9.35 -21.00
CA GLY A 36 -3.70 -8.61 -21.40
C GLY A 36 -2.38 -8.96 -20.70
N LEU A 37 -2.38 -9.67 -19.56
CA LEU A 37 -1.15 -10.03 -18.84
C LEU A 37 -1.18 -11.49 -18.38
N SER A 38 -0.05 -12.20 -18.47
CA SER A 38 0.15 -13.60 -18.05
C SER A 38 0.12 -13.79 -16.52
N SER A 39 0.16 -12.71 -15.73
CA SER A 39 -0.01 -12.77 -14.28
C SER A 39 -0.58 -11.45 -13.74
N GLY A 40 -1.77 -11.53 -13.16
CA GLY A 40 -2.43 -10.40 -12.50
C GLY A 40 -2.17 -10.34 -11.00
N THR A 41 -1.51 -11.33 -10.39
CA THR A 41 -1.22 -11.30 -8.95
C THR A 41 -0.06 -10.38 -8.59
N PRO A 42 -0.11 -9.70 -7.43
CA PRO A 42 1.06 -9.26 -6.71
C PRO A 42 2.09 -10.39 -6.70
N LEU A 43 3.31 -10.08 -7.12
CA LEU A 43 4.45 -10.97 -6.91
C LEU A 43 4.42 -11.44 -5.45
N LEU A 44 4.49 -12.74 -5.22
CA LEU A 44 4.72 -13.24 -3.86
C LEU A 44 6.01 -12.61 -3.35
N LEU A 45 6.14 -12.38 -2.03
CA LEU A 45 7.38 -11.90 -1.43
C LEU A 45 8.60 -12.77 -1.80
N SER A 46 8.39 -14.04 -2.17
CA SER A 46 9.41 -14.94 -2.70
C SER A 46 9.87 -14.63 -4.13
N GLU A 47 9.04 -13.98 -4.94
CA GLU A 47 9.29 -13.60 -6.34
C GLU A 47 9.82 -12.16 -6.48
N GLY A 48 9.82 -11.39 -5.38
CA GLY A 48 10.55 -10.13 -5.23
C GLY A 48 11.91 -10.31 -4.54
N SER A 49 12.43 -11.54 -4.48
CA SER A 49 13.76 -11.83 -3.94
C SER A 49 14.79 -11.86 -5.06
N SER A 50 16.04 -11.54 -4.73
CA SER A 50 17.19 -11.66 -5.64
C SER A 50 17.28 -13.01 -6.34
N SER A 51 16.82 -14.07 -5.67
CA SER A 51 16.77 -15.43 -6.24
C SER A 51 15.79 -15.58 -7.42
N PHE A 52 14.82 -14.68 -7.61
CA PHE A 52 13.88 -14.71 -8.73
C PHE A 52 14.44 -14.00 -9.98
N TYR A 53 15.08 -12.85 -9.79
CA TYR A 53 15.62 -12.05 -10.89
C TYR A 53 17.08 -12.42 -11.25
N CYS A 54 17.89 -12.83 -10.29
CA CYS A 54 19.32 -13.13 -10.46
C CYS A 54 19.67 -14.60 -10.64
N ASN A 55 18.73 -15.53 -10.42
CA ASN A 55 19.00 -16.91 -10.82
C ASN A 55 18.98 -17.03 -12.33
N THR A 56 20.06 -17.57 -12.89
CA THR A 56 20.21 -17.92 -14.30
C THR A 56 19.65 -19.30 -14.63
N ALA A 57 18.82 -19.89 -13.75
CA ALA A 57 18.17 -21.15 -14.04
C ALA A 57 17.08 -20.91 -15.11
N ASN A 58 17.21 -21.56 -16.26
CA ASN A 58 16.25 -21.46 -17.36
C ASN A 58 14.88 -21.96 -16.89
N ASP A 59 13.98 -21.04 -16.60
CA ASP A 59 12.61 -21.30 -16.19
C ASP A 59 11.70 -20.40 -17.02
N SER A 60 11.15 -20.96 -18.11
CA SER A 60 10.34 -20.22 -19.09
C SER A 60 9.12 -19.54 -18.45
N GLU A 61 8.59 -20.08 -17.35
CA GLU A 61 7.47 -19.49 -16.62
C GLU A 61 7.88 -18.17 -15.94
N ARG A 62 9.14 -18.04 -15.48
CA ARG A 62 9.64 -16.82 -14.87
C ARG A 62 9.85 -15.71 -15.88
N ASP A 63 10.37 -16.05 -17.05
CA ASP A 63 10.63 -15.06 -18.11
C ASP A 63 9.32 -14.48 -18.64
N GLU A 64 8.29 -15.31 -18.83
CA GLU A 64 6.94 -14.83 -19.18
C GLU A 64 6.33 -13.91 -18.11
N ILE A 65 6.62 -14.15 -16.83
CA ILE A 65 6.16 -13.28 -15.72
C ILE A 65 6.93 -11.95 -15.73
N LYS A 66 8.25 -11.96 -15.97
CA LYS A 66 9.08 -10.75 -16.04
C LYS A 66 8.65 -9.82 -17.17
N GLU A 67 8.47 -10.35 -18.38
CA GLU A 67 8.03 -9.57 -19.54
C GLU A 67 6.65 -8.95 -19.33
N SER A 68 5.72 -9.75 -18.82
CA SER A 68 4.36 -9.34 -18.46
C SER A 68 4.36 -8.20 -17.43
N LEU A 69 5.21 -8.30 -16.40
CA LEU A 69 5.39 -7.24 -15.40
C LEU A 69 5.99 -5.99 -16.02
N GLN A 70 7.05 -6.10 -16.83
CA GLN A 70 7.68 -4.97 -17.49
C GLN A 70 6.65 -4.19 -18.30
N GLN A 71 5.86 -4.90 -19.12
CA GLN A 71 4.79 -4.32 -19.90
C GLN A 71 3.78 -3.57 -19.01
N TYR A 72 3.44 -4.10 -17.83
CA TYR A 72 2.54 -3.43 -16.91
C TYR A 72 3.10 -2.15 -16.30
N TYR A 73 4.36 -2.15 -15.87
CA TYR A 73 4.99 -0.95 -15.29
C TYR A 73 5.17 0.17 -16.32
N GLU A 74 5.37 -0.18 -17.59
CA GLU A 74 5.44 0.77 -18.70
C GLU A 74 4.06 1.32 -19.12
N MET A 75 2.96 0.65 -18.76
CA MET A 75 1.62 1.12 -19.10
C MET A 75 1.24 2.42 -18.38
N ASP A 76 0.64 3.31 -19.16
CA ASP A 76 -0.03 4.52 -18.71
C ASP A 76 -1.15 4.23 -17.68
N GLU A 77 -1.32 5.15 -16.72
CA GLU A 77 -2.24 4.99 -15.58
C GLU A 77 -3.68 4.70 -16.02
N GLU A 78 -4.14 5.36 -17.09
CA GLU A 78 -5.48 5.20 -17.63
C GLU A 78 -5.71 3.77 -18.18
N ARG A 79 -4.71 3.20 -18.86
CA ARG A 79 -4.78 1.82 -19.35
C ARG A 79 -4.79 0.82 -18.20
N ARG A 80 -3.91 1.03 -17.21
CA ARG A 80 -3.90 0.21 -15.98
C ARG A 80 -5.26 0.29 -15.28
N TRP A 81 -5.86 1.47 -15.22
CA TRP A 81 -7.16 1.69 -14.59
C TRP A 81 -8.29 0.95 -15.32
N ARG A 82 -8.31 1.05 -16.66
CA ARG A 82 -9.31 0.42 -17.51
C ARG A 82 -9.27 -1.12 -17.43
N ASN A 83 -8.06 -1.67 -17.41
CA ASN A 83 -7.82 -3.12 -17.41
C ASN A 83 -7.88 -3.74 -15.99
N GLY A 84 -7.77 -2.90 -14.95
CA GLY A 84 -7.90 -3.30 -13.55
C GLY A 84 -9.33 -3.65 -13.11
N HIS A 85 -9.45 -4.16 -11.89
CA HIS A 85 -10.75 -4.31 -11.24
C HIS A 85 -11.34 -2.92 -10.95
N LYS A 86 -12.65 -2.76 -11.18
CA LYS A 86 -13.30 -1.48 -10.86
C LYS A 86 -13.66 -1.50 -9.38
N PRO A 87 -13.24 -0.52 -8.57
CA PRO A 87 -13.50 -0.59 -7.15
C PRO A 87 -15.00 -0.61 -6.80
N SER A 88 -15.85 0.02 -7.61
CA SER A 88 -17.32 -0.02 -7.49
C SER A 88 -17.94 -1.40 -7.76
N ARG A 89 -17.26 -2.29 -8.49
CA ARG A 89 -17.69 -3.69 -8.67
C ARG A 89 -17.14 -4.61 -7.59
N PHE A 90 -15.95 -4.27 -7.11
CA PHE A 90 -15.22 -5.03 -6.12
C PHE A 90 -15.80 -4.82 -4.70
N MET A 91 -16.11 -3.59 -4.31
CA MET A 91 -16.82 -3.28 -3.07
C MET A 91 -18.33 -3.29 -3.33
N GLN A 92 -18.96 -4.44 -3.14
CA GLN A 92 -20.37 -4.64 -3.45
C GLN A 92 -21.28 -3.98 -2.40
N LYS A 93 -20.89 -4.03 -1.13
CA LYS A 93 -21.63 -3.41 -0.03
C LYS A 93 -20.67 -2.65 0.87
N CYS A 94 -21.07 -1.46 1.28
CA CYS A 94 -20.37 -0.66 2.28
C CYS A 94 -21.40 -0.07 3.23
N LEU A 95 -21.30 -0.43 4.51
CA LEU A 95 -22.12 0.12 5.58
C LEU A 95 -21.22 0.72 6.65
N PHE A 96 -21.46 1.97 7.02
CA PHE A 96 -20.85 2.62 8.17
C PHE A 96 -21.94 3.02 9.14
N ARG A 97 -21.83 2.59 10.40
CA ARG A 97 -22.86 2.84 11.43
C ARG A 97 -24.27 2.40 10.99
N GLY A 98 -24.35 1.25 10.33
CA GLY A 98 -25.60 0.69 9.79
C GLY A 98 -26.20 1.41 8.58
N ARG A 99 -25.54 2.44 8.03
CA ARG A 99 -26.01 3.19 6.85
C ARG A 99 -25.08 2.98 5.67
N ILE A 100 -25.62 3.09 4.46
CA ILE A 100 -24.81 3.01 3.23
C ILE A 100 -23.71 4.08 3.27
N CYS A 101 -22.47 3.67 2.97
CA CYS A 101 -21.35 4.60 2.92
C CYS A 101 -21.61 5.70 1.88
N PRO A 102 -21.42 6.97 2.24
CA PRO A 102 -21.62 8.06 1.29
C PRO A 102 -20.48 8.08 0.26
N GLN A 103 -20.82 8.32 -1.01
CA GLN A 103 -19.88 8.21 -2.13
C GLN A 103 -18.72 9.21 -2.05
N ASN A 104 -18.95 10.39 -1.47
CA ASN A 104 -17.90 11.39 -1.24
C ASN A 104 -16.85 10.95 -0.20
N ARG A 105 -17.12 9.89 0.58
CA ARG A 105 -16.16 9.30 1.53
C ARG A 105 -15.37 8.15 0.95
N LEU A 106 -15.58 7.85 -0.34
CA LEU A 106 -14.85 6.84 -1.08
C LEU A 106 -13.91 7.55 -2.05
N SER A 107 -12.63 7.26 -1.93
CA SER A 107 -11.61 7.76 -2.85
C SER A 107 -10.91 6.57 -3.49
N ASN A 108 -10.68 6.64 -4.80
CA ASN A 108 -9.95 5.61 -5.49
C ASN A 108 -8.48 6.00 -5.60
N PHE A 109 -7.61 5.01 -5.62
CA PHE A 109 -6.20 5.20 -5.94
C PHE A 109 -5.69 3.98 -6.70
N GLN A 110 -4.62 4.15 -7.47
CA GLN A 110 -3.96 3.05 -8.14
C GLN A 110 -2.68 2.68 -7.41
N ASN A 111 -2.49 1.38 -7.24
CA ASN A 111 -1.30 0.79 -6.68
C ASN A 111 -0.66 -0.13 -7.73
N LEU A 112 0.65 -0.06 -7.88
CA LEU A 112 1.35 -0.85 -8.91
C LEU A 112 1.39 -2.35 -8.60
N ARG A 113 1.31 -2.73 -7.34
CA ARG A 113 1.33 -4.14 -6.94
C ARG A 113 -0.07 -4.74 -6.93
N TYR A 114 -1.07 -4.00 -6.46
CA TYR A 114 -2.44 -4.49 -6.26
C TYR A 114 -3.48 -3.91 -7.24
N GLY A 115 -3.09 -3.02 -8.14
CA GLY A 115 -3.95 -2.41 -9.14
C GLY A 115 -4.86 -1.34 -8.55
N ASN A 116 -6.11 -1.29 -9.01
CA ASN A 116 -7.06 -0.28 -8.56
C ASN A 116 -7.59 -0.61 -7.17
N CYS A 117 -7.47 0.35 -6.26
CA CYS A 117 -7.89 0.24 -4.88
C CYS A 117 -8.91 1.33 -4.53
N ILE A 118 -9.57 1.16 -3.40
CA ILE A 118 -10.53 2.11 -2.84
C ILE A 118 -10.28 2.34 -1.37
N THR A 119 -10.35 3.59 -0.96
CA THR A 119 -10.17 4.03 0.42
C THR A 119 -11.46 4.66 0.91
N PHE A 120 -11.99 4.10 2.00
CA PHE A 120 -13.03 4.70 2.80
C PHE A 120 -12.42 5.67 3.81
N ASN A 121 -13.05 6.84 3.97
CA ASN A 121 -12.74 7.82 5.02
C ASN A 121 -11.33 8.43 4.96
N LYS A 122 -10.81 8.67 3.76
CA LYS A 122 -9.60 9.50 3.54
C LYS A 122 -9.92 10.97 3.84
N ARG A 123 -9.03 11.66 4.55
CA ARG A 123 -9.16 13.11 4.79
C ARG A 123 -8.68 13.88 3.56
N ASN A 124 -9.47 14.84 3.11
CA ASN A 124 -9.13 15.78 2.04
C ASN A 124 -9.40 17.21 2.53
N GLU A 125 -8.90 18.24 1.84
CA GLU A 125 -9.01 19.66 2.24
C GLU A 125 -10.46 20.11 2.54
N GLU A 126 -11.45 19.52 1.88
CA GLU A 126 -12.87 19.85 2.05
C GLU A 126 -13.62 18.94 3.04
N MET A 127 -12.99 17.86 3.51
CA MET A 127 -13.69 16.77 4.21
C MET A 127 -12.89 16.19 5.38
N GLU A 128 -13.33 16.56 6.59
CA GLU A 128 -12.84 16.02 7.86
C GLU A 128 -13.17 14.55 8.05
N ALA A 129 -12.31 13.81 8.75
CA ALA A 129 -12.50 12.38 9.02
C ALA A 129 -13.81 12.11 9.78
N LEU A 130 -14.49 11.01 9.43
CA LEU A 130 -15.65 10.53 10.18
C LEU A 130 -15.21 10.11 11.59
N THR A 131 -16.08 10.30 12.57
CA THR A 131 -15.82 9.94 13.96
C THR A 131 -16.77 8.86 14.45
N VAL A 132 -16.29 8.10 15.45
CA VAL A 132 -17.05 7.11 16.20
C VAL A 132 -17.02 7.45 17.69
N SER A 133 -18.10 7.11 18.39
CA SER A 133 -18.26 7.35 19.83
C SER A 133 -18.46 6.07 20.63
N ASP A 134 -18.89 5.00 19.97
CA ASP A 134 -19.25 3.73 20.59
C ASP A 134 -18.50 2.59 19.91
N VAL A 135 -18.18 1.56 20.69
CA VAL A 135 -17.51 0.35 20.22
C VAL A 135 -18.55 -0.72 19.89
N GLY A 136 -18.34 -1.43 18.78
CA GLY A 136 -19.16 -2.58 18.40
C GLY A 136 -19.31 -2.72 16.88
N PRO A 137 -19.81 -3.87 16.41
CA PRO A 137 -19.98 -4.12 14.97
C PRO A 137 -21.00 -3.16 14.34
N ASN A 138 -22.03 -2.75 15.10
CA ASN A 138 -23.08 -1.85 14.62
C ASN A 138 -22.63 -0.40 14.42
N THR A 139 -21.52 0.00 15.05
CA THR A 139 -20.96 1.36 14.94
C THR A 139 -19.74 1.43 14.02
N GLY A 140 -19.25 0.26 13.57
CA GLY A 140 -18.09 0.12 12.70
C GLY A 140 -18.41 0.20 11.21
N LEU A 141 -17.44 -0.28 10.43
CA LEU A 141 -17.50 -0.44 8.98
C LEU A 141 -17.74 -1.91 8.64
N ILE A 142 -18.76 -2.17 7.83
CA ILE A 142 -19.07 -3.50 7.30
C ILE A 142 -18.93 -3.43 5.78
N LEU A 143 -18.07 -4.29 5.23
CA LEU A 143 -17.80 -4.38 3.81
C LEU A 143 -18.16 -5.77 3.29
N GLU A 144 -18.76 -5.82 2.11
CA GLU A 144 -18.94 -7.06 1.34
C GLU A 144 -18.15 -6.92 0.04
N LEU A 145 -17.18 -7.82 -0.15
CA LEU A 145 -16.24 -7.75 -1.26
C LEU A 145 -16.53 -8.86 -2.27
N LYS A 146 -16.57 -8.49 -3.55
CA LYS A 146 -16.68 -9.40 -4.69
C LYS A 146 -15.36 -9.41 -5.44
N LEU A 147 -14.57 -10.46 -5.24
CA LEU A 147 -13.24 -10.58 -5.82
C LEU A 147 -13.23 -10.73 -7.35
N GLU A 148 -14.34 -11.17 -7.97
CA GLU A 148 -14.41 -11.52 -9.40
C GLU A 148 -13.38 -12.59 -9.81
N SER A 149 -13.24 -13.67 -9.02
CA SER A 149 -12.21 -14.72 -9.18
C SER A 149 -12.15 -15.36 -10.58
N VAL A 150 -13.25 -15.38 -11.33
CA VAL A 150 -13.28 -15.87 -12.73
C VAL A 150 -12.40 -15.06 -13.68
N THR A 151 -12.11 -13.80 -13.33
CA THR A 151 -11.29 -12.89 -14.13
C THR A 151 -9.81 -12.94 -13.78
N TYR A 152 -9.43 -13.76 -12.80
CA TYR A 152 -8.04 -13.96 -12.42
C TYR A 152 -7.32 -14.84 -13.45
N HIS A 153 -6.01 -14.65 -13.57
CA HIS A 153 -5.20 -15.50 -14.43
C HIS A 153 -4.98 -16.88 -13.78
N PRO A 154 -4.98 -18.01 -14.54
CA PRO A 154 -4.77 -19.35 -13.96
C PRO A 154 -3.49 -19.53 -13.14
N SER A 155 -2.42 -18.78 -13.44
CA SER A 155 -1.16 -18.78 -12.67
C SER A 155 -1.23 -18.04 -11.33
N THR A 156 -2.38 -17.41 -11.02
CA THR A 156 -2.62 -16.72 -9.76
C THR A 156 -2.59 -17.72 -8.59
N LYS A 157 -1.63 -17.54 -7.67
CA LYS A 157 -1.47 -18.43 -6.51
C LYS A 157 -2.39 -18.12 -5.33
N ALA A 158 -2.94 -16.90 -5.24
CA ALA A 158 -3.77 -16.48 -4.11
C ALA A 158 -5.01 -15.67 -4.55
N LEU A 159 -6.14 -15.98 -3.91
CA LEU A 159 -7.39 -15.23 -4.06
C LEU A 159 -7.68 -14.47 -2.78
N GLY A 160 -7.97 -13.18 -2.88
CA GLY A 160 -8.26 -12.38 -1.69
C GLY A 160 -8.27 -10.89 -1.95
N ALA A 161 -8.36 -10.15 -0.84
CA ALA A 161 -8.23 -8.71 -0.80
C ALA A 161 -7.18 -8.31 0.24
N ARG A 162 -6.44 -7.23 -0.04
CA ARG A 162 -5.55 -6.58 0.92
C ARG A 162 -6.33 -5.45 1.58
N VAL A 163 -6.44 -5.46 2.90
CA VAL A 163 -7.12 -4.41 3.68
C VAL A 163 -6.08 -3.68 4.52
N VAL A 164 -5.91 -2.38 4.30
CA VAL A 164 -4.98 -1.51 5.02
C VAL A 164 -5.78 -0.54 5.88
N ILE A 165 -5.45 -0.49 7.17
CA ILE A 165 -6.08 0.41 8.14
C ILE A 165 -5.02 1.42 8.53
N HIS A 166 -5.24 2.69 8.24
CA HIS A 166 -4.23 3.74 8.40
C HIS A 166 -4.86 5.05 8.86
N HIS A 167 -4.02 6.01 9.24
CA HIS A 167 -4.49 7.33 9.65
C HIS A 167 -5.15 8.05 8.43
N PRO A 168 -6.24 8.82 8.60
CA PRO A 168 -6.94 9.47 7.48
C PRO A 168 -6.09 10.40 6.61
N ASN A 169 -5.00 10.96 7.15
CA ASN A 169 -4.06 11.83 6.43
C ASN A 169 -2.91 11.07 5.76
N GLU A 170 -2.74 9.78 6.08
CA GLU A 170 -1.65 8.96 5.56
C GLU A 170 -2.05 8.36 4.20
N THR A 171 -1.10 8.25 3.29
CA THR A 171 -1.27 7.47 2.05
C THR A 171 -1.17 5.99 2.37
N PRO A 172 -2.11 5.14 1.91
CA PRO A 172 -2.03 3.71 2.17
C PRO A 172 -0.81 3.07 1.51
N SER A 173 -0.10 2.21 2.25
CA SER A 173 0.97 1.34 1.73
C SER A 173 0.59 -0.14 1.86
N PRO A 174 -0.15 -0.71 0.89
CA PRO A 174 -0.56 -2.12 0.90
C PRO A 174 0.60 -3.13 0.84
N GLU A 175 1.78 -2.72 0.40
CA GLU A 175 2.97 -3.58 0.38
C GLU A 175 3.52 -3.79 1.80
N ASP A 176 3.57 -2.71 2.60
CA ASP A 176 4.21 -2.75 3.92
C ASP A 176 3.23 -3.01 5.05
N GLN A 177 1.96 -2.71 4.84
CA GLN A 177 0.89 -2.80 5.85
C GLN A 177 -0.30 -3.57 5.30
N GLY A 178 -1.18 -3.97 6.22
CA GLY A 178 -2.48 -4.52 5.91
C GLY A 178 -2.61 -6.01 6.24
N LEU A 179 -3.86 -6.42 6.29
CA LEU A 179 -4.29 -7.79 6.51
C LEU A 179 -4.81 -8.39 5.20
N ASN A 180 -4.67 -9.71 5.10
CA ASN A 180 -5.19 -10.48 3.97
C ASN A 180 -6.60 -10.96 4.31
N ALA A 181 -7.58 -10.55 3.51
CA ALA A 181 -8.96 -11.01 3.59
C ALA A 181 -9.20 -12.09 2.53
N ASN A 182 -9.25 -13.34 3.00
CA ASN A 182 -9.50 -14.50 2.15
C ASN A 182 -11.01 -14.66 1.89
N PRO A 183 -11.42 -15.09 0.68
CA PRO A 183 -12.83 -15.31 0.38
C PRO A 183 -13.43 -16.46 1.21
N GLY A 184 -14.76 -16.48 1.32
CA GLY A 184 -15.52 -17.56 1.96
C GLY A 184 -15.63 -17.46 3.48
N ASN A 185 -15.02 -16.46 4.11
CA ASN A 185 -15.11 -16.22 5.55
C ASN A 185 -15.50 -14.77 5.85
N GLU A 186 -16.19 -14.56 6.97
CA GLU A 186 -16.33 -13.24 7.58
C GLU A 186 -15.14 -12.99 8.51
N ILE A 187 -14.55 -11.79 8.42
CA ILE A 187 -13.40 -11.41 9.25
C ILE A 187 -13.79 -10.19 10.08
N SER A 188 -13.77 -10.33 11.40
CA SER A 188 -14.01 -9.24 12.34
C SER A 188 -12.68 -8.67 12.85
N VAL A 189 -12.48 -7.37 12.67
CA VAL A 189 -11.25 -6.67 13.09
C VAL A 189 -11.58 -5.67 14.20
N SER A 190 -11.04 -5.90 15.39
CA SER A 190 -11.13 -4.96 16.51
C SER A 190 -9.92 -4.04 16.52
N LEU A 191 -10.15 -2.75 16.72
CA LEU A 191 -9.11 -1.72 16.64
C LEU A 191 -8.94 -0.99 17.97
N ARG A 192 -7.68 -0.67 18.29
CA ARG A 192 -7.30 0.23 19.38
C ARG A 192 -6.31 1.25 18.83
N GLN A 193 -6.63 2.53 18.94
CA GLN A 193 -5.71 3.59 18.53
C GLN A 193 -4.57 3.72 19.52
N SER A 194 -3.35 3.84 19.01
CA SER A 194 -2.14 4.15 19.78
C SER A 194 -1.44 5.32 19.12
N ILE A 195 -1.16 6.37 19.87
CA ILE A 195 -0.46 7.56 19.39
C ILE A 195 0.91 7.60 20.08
N MET A 196 1.97 7.83 19.31
CA MET A 196 3.34 7.90 19.82
C MET A 196 3.95 9.24 19.42
N TYR A 197 4.38 10.01 20.41
CA TYR A 197 5.15 11.23 20.22
C TYR A 197 6.62 10.93 20.46
N ARG A 198 7.50 11.39 19.55
CA ARG A 198 8.95 11.27 19.66
C ARG A 198 9.58 12.65 19.82
N LEU A 199 10.71 12.71 20.50
CA LEU A 199 11.39 13.98 20.76
C LEU A 199 12.34 14.35 19.60
N PRO A 200 12.38 15.63 19.19
CA PRO A 200 13.32 16.10 18.18
C PRO A 200 14.75 16.23 18.74
N THR A 201 15.71 16.59 17.88
CA THR A 201 17.06 16.98 18.30
C THR A 201 16.98 18.05 19.41
N PRO A 202 17.76 17.94 20.51
CA PRO A 202 18.95 17.11 20.75
C PRO A 202 18.74 15.75 21.43
N PHE A 203 17.50 15.28 21.58
CA PHE A 203 17.23 13.98 22.18
C PHE A 203 17.62 12.82 21.23
N ARG A 204 17.92 11.64 21.80
CA ARG A 204 18.40 10.45 21.05
C ARG A 204 17.53 10.06 19.86
N ASP A 205 16.23 10.34 19.90
CA ASP A 205 15.29 9.94 18.85
C ASP A 205 15.44 10.76 17.57
N HIS A 206 16.05 11.96 17.63
CA HIS A 206 16.30 12.85 16.49
C HIS A 206 15.09 12.98 15.54
N CYS A 207 13.87 13.04 16.09
CA CYS A 207 12.66 13.05 15.27
C CYS A 207 12.61 14.33 14.43
N VAL A 208 12.36 14.18 13.13
CA VAL A 208 12.24 15.29 12.17
C VAL A 208 10.77 15.39 11.77
N ASP A 209 10.23 16.60 11.83
CA ASP A 209 8.89 16.88 11.30
C ASP A 209 8.95 16.95 9.76
N CYS A 210 8.31 15.99 9.11
CA CYS A 210 8.25 15.90 7.66
C CYS A 210 7.26 16.89 7.02
N GLU A 211 6.26 17.39 7.75
CA GLU A 211 5.26 18.32 7.23
C GLU A 211 5.84 19.73 7.02
N MET A 212 6.86 20.10 7.79
CA MET A 212 7.49 21.43 7.73
C MET A 212 8.49 21.62 6.58
N ARG A 213 8.85 20.56 5.84
CA ARG A 213 9.69 20.67 4.63
C ARG A 213 8.80 20.86 3.40
N HIS A 214 8.34 22.11 3.20
CA HIS A 214 7.66 22.54 1.98
C HIS A 214 8.43 22.05 0.73
N GLY A 215 7.88 21.04 0.05
CA GLY A 215 8.41 20.52 -1.22
C GLY A 215 8.84 19.06 -1.23
N SER A 216 8.78 18.31 -0.12
CA SER A 216 9.00 16.86 -0.15
C SER A 216 7.68 16.08 -0.10
N SER A 217 7.40 15.26 -1.11
CA SER A 217 6.28 14.29 -1.17
C SER A 217 6.37 13.15 -0.13
N VAL A 218 7.24 13.28 0.87
CA VAL A 218 7.57 12.25 1.85
C VAL A 218 6.83 12.54 3.14
N SER A 219 5.72 11.83 3.35
CA SER A 219 4.79 12.08 4.46
C SER A 219 5.09 11.26 5.70
N ASN A 220 5.77 10.11 5.55
CA ASN A 220 6.00 9.16 6.63
C ASN A 220 7.41 8.54 6.55
N GLN A 221 7.81 7.84 7.62
CA GLN A 221 9.14 7.20 7.73
C GLN A 221 9.42 6.24 6.56
N LYS A 222 8.41 5.52 6.07
CA LYS A 222 8.58 4.51 5.00
C LYS A 222 8.80 5.17 3.66
N ASP A 223 8.05 6.22 3.33
CA ASP A 223 8.27 7.04 2.13
C ASP A 223 9.71 7.58 2.11
N CYS A 224 10.24 7.96 3.28
CA CYS A 224 11.60 8.45 3.44
C CYS A 224 12.63 7.36 3.14
N VAL A 225 12.48 6.17 3.75
CA VAL A 225 13.35 5.03 3.50
C VAL A 225 13.29 4.59 2.04
N ARG A 226 12.10 4.48 1.45
CA ARG A 226 11.92 4.14 0.03
C ARG A 226 12.58 5.16 -0.89
N THR A 227 12.43 6.45 -0.60
CA THR A 227 13.09 7.53 -1.34
C THR A 227 14.62 7.44 -1.22
N CYS A 228 15.14 7.10 -0.03
CA CYS A 228 16.57 6.91 0.19
C CYS A 228 17.11 5.73 -0.63
N ILE A 229 16.45 4.57 -0.56
CA ILE A 229 16.80 3.38 -1.34
C ILE A 229 16.83 3.71 -2.83
N GLN A 230 15.80 4.41 -3.34
CA GLN A 230 15.74 4.76 -4.75
C GLN A 230 16.83 5.74 -5.19
N LYS A 231 17.26 6.67 -4.32
CA LYS A 231 18.41 7.54 -4.62
C LYS A 231 19.72 6.75 -4.70
N GLU A 232 19.92 5.79 -3.81
CA GLU A 232 21.08 4.90 -3.82
C GLU A 232 21.07 3.97 -5.04
N ASN A 233 19.90 3.38 -5.36
CA ASN A 233 19.68 2.58 -6.56
C ASN A 233 20.07 3.34 -7.82
N PHE A 234 19.60 4.59 -7.94
CA PHE A 234 19.95 5.41 -9.08
C PHE A 234 21.44 5.76 -9.14
N ALA A 235 22.07 6.06 -7.99
CA ALA A 235 23.49 6.39 -7.92
C ALA A 235 24.41 5.21 -8.29
N LYS A 236 24.04 3.98 -7.90
CA LYS A 236 24.83 2.77 -8.16
C LYS A 236 24.51 2.11 -9.51
N CYS A 237 23.22 2.00 -9.85
CA CYS A 237 22.73 1.21 -10.98
C CYS A 237 22.25 2.06 -12.17
N GLY A 238 22.09 3.37 -12.00
CA GLY A 238 21.63 4.28 -13.06
C GLY A 238 20.12 4.23 -13.33
N CYS A 239 19.36 3.46 -12.57
CA CYS A 239 17.91 3.31 -12.68
C CYS A 239 17.28 3.05 -11.30
N ILE A 240 15.96 3.20 -11.20
CA ILE A 240 15.20 3.00 -9.96
C ILE A 240 14.31 1.76 -10.05
N ASP A 241 14.02 1.15 -8.89
CA ASP A 241 13.16 -0.02 -8.79
C ASP A 241 11.71 0.35 -9.15
N PRO A 242 11.12 -0.25 -10.21
CA PRO A 242 9.76 0.06 -10.64
C PRO A 242 8.68 -0.36 -9.62
N THR A 243 9.01 -1.25 -8.67
CA THR A 243 8.05 -1.77 -7.68
C THR A 243 7.80 -0.84 -6.50
N LEU A 244 8.75 0.04 -6.17
CA LEU A 244 8.64 0.97 -5.03
C LEU A 244 7.97 2.30 -5.40
N ASN A 245 8.02 2.70 -6.69
CA ASN A 245 7.45 3.91 -7.30
C ASN A 245 7.13 5.09 -6.36
N VAL A 246 8.18 5.77 -5.88
CA VAL A 246 8.08 6.99 -5.07
C VAL A 246 8.57 8.24 -5.85
N MET A 247 9.20 8.04 -7.02
CA MET A 247 9.79 9.14 -7.80
C MET A 247 9.55 8.98 -9.31
N GLU A 248 8.66 9.80 -9.86
CA GLU A 248 8.22 9.72 -11.27
C GLU A 248 9.23 10.24 -12.30
N TYR A 249 10.27 10.98 -11.87
CA TYR A 249 11.22 11.63 -12.76
C TYR A 249 12.48 10.81 -13.08
N PHE A 250 12.66 9.65 -12.44
CA PHE A 250 13.84 8.80 -12.64
C PHE A 250 13.54 7.66 -13.62
N ILE A 251 14.59 7.19 -14.30
CA ILE A 251 14.51 6.09 -15.25
C ILE A 251 14.24 4.79 -14.49
N LEU A 252 13.18 4.07 -14.87
CA LEU A 252 12.84 2.76 -14.31
C LEU A 252 13.82 1.69 -14.80
N CYS A 253 14.24 0.78 -13.91
CA CYS A 253 15.00 -0.39 -14.30
C CYS A 253 14.14 -1.35 -15.12
N ASP A 254 14.75 -2.01 -16.09
CA ASP A 254 14.15 -3.05 -16.90
C ASP A 254 14.15 -4.38 -16.14
N LEU A 255 12.96 -4.88 -15.83
CA LEU A 255 12.75 -6.14 -15.11
C LEU A 255 13.25 -7.37 -15.87
N THR A 256 13.42 -7.26 -17.19
CA THR A 256 13.97 -8.33 -18.04
C THR A 256 15.50 -8.30 -18.06
N ASN A 257 16.11 -7.17 -17.71
CA ASN A 257 17.56 -7.01 -17.67
C ASN A 257 18.11 -7.51 -16.33
N THR A 258 18.67 -8.73 -16.35
CA THR A 258 19.27 -9.36 -15.18
C THR A 258 20.38 -8.53 -14.54
N THR A 259 21.18 -7.79 -15.32
CA THR A 259 22.27 -6.97 -14.78
C THR A 259 21.73 -5.81 -13.94
N GLN A 260 20.67 -5.16 -14.41
CA GLN A 260 20.03 -4.07 -13.67
C GLN A 260 19.33 -4.60 -12.41
N MET A 261 18.57 -5.68 -12.55
CA MET A 261 17.86 -6.26 -11.41
C MET A 261 18.81 -6.78 -10.32
N CYS A 262 19.93 -7.40 -10.68
CA CYS A 262 20.91 -7.84 -9.69
C CYS A 262 21.68 -6.69 -9.05
N CYS A 263 21.88 -5.59 -9.78
CA CYS A 263 22.45 -4.40 -9.18
C CYS A 263 21.54 -3.85 -8.07
N LEU A 264 20.21 -3.85 -8.26
CA LEU A 264 19.25 -3.38 -7.25
C LEU A 264 19.28 -4.20 -5.96
N ASP A 265 19.62 -5.48 -6.02
CA ASP A 265 19.70 -6.35 -4.84
C ASP A 265 20.95 -6.09 -3.98
N ASP A 266 22.01 -5.54 -4.56
CA ASP A 266 23.30 -5.28 -3.90
C ASP A 266 23.37 -3.88 -3.24
N VAL A 267 22.29 -3.09 -3.28
CA VAL A 267 22.26 -1.70 -2.79
C VAL A 267 22.01 -1.58 -1.30
#